data_AF-A0A1F9R3E0-F1
#
_entry.id   AF-A0A1F9R3E0-F1
#
_cell.length_a   1.000
_cell.length_b   1.000
_cell.length_c   1.000
_cell.angle_alpha   90.00
_cell.angle_beta   90.00
_cell.angle_gamma   90.00
#
_symmetry.space_group_name_H-M   'P 1'
#
loop_
_entity.id
_entity.type
_entity.pdbx_description
1 polymer ?
#
loop_
_entity_poly.entity_id
_entity_poly.type
_entity_poly.pdbx_seq_one_letter_code
_entity_poly.pdbx_strand_id
1 'polypeptide(L)'
;MSINKGACFPLLCVALPAAAAVFGAPVREKTIERVRWLMGTACLIQAEETNSGAAATAAFEEIERWDRILSLYKEKSELSALNRSAGTGPFRASPALYAAVETALRLAHETQGAFDPTILPVLRRGPEDLGLVGWNKVRLDPAAGTIELPLRGMGLDLGGIGKGWALDRAADVLRERGVTRAFINFGGQILALGAPRGRDAWTVRLPGVEEPIMLRDASVSTSGDSQRPGHISSPFDGGPLRRKFSATAILACAAEADAWSTALYVLGTNPPSFRGRSLFVPTAAKKVATVHKGGPS
;
A
#
# COMPACT_ATOMS: atom_id res chain seq x y z
N MET A 1 70.25 55.90 52.63
CA MET A 1 68.84 55.53 52.84
C MET A 1 68.41 54.57 51.73
N SER A 2 68.53 53.27 52.00
CA SER A 2 67.44 52.25 52.04
C SER A 2 66.93 51.84 50.65
N ILE A 3 67.39 50.73 50.07
CA ILE A 3 66.95 49.31 50.26
C ILE A 3 65.50 49.05 49.82
N ASN A 4 65.32 48.32 48.71
CA ASN A 4 64.59 47.03 48.58
C ASN A 4 64.60 46.63 47.09
N LYS A 5 65.20 45.50 46.64
CA LYS A 5 64.89 44.07 46.84
C LYS A 5 63.46 43.66 46.46
N GLY A 6 63.36 43.06 45.27
CA GLY A 6 62.74 41.75 45.02
C GLY A 6 61.21 41.62 45.03
N ALA A 7 60.65 41.19 43.90
CA ALA A 7 59.55 40.23 43.89
C ALA A 7 59.44 39.58 42.49
N CYS A 8 59.93 38.34 42.41
CA CYS A 8 59.69 37.39 41.34
C CYS A 8 58.26 36.85 41.54
N PHE A 9 57.33 37.15 40.63
CA PHE A 9 55.98 36.59 40.68
C PHE A 9 55.97 35.21 40.01
N PRO A 10 55.46 34.15 40.67
CA PRO A 10 55.38 32.83 40.08
C PRO A 10 54.25 32.79 39.04
N LEU A 11 54.51 32.14 37.89
CA LEU A 11 53.47 31.71 36.96
C LEU A 11 52.51 30.76 37.69
N LEU A 12 51.30 31.24 37.97
CA LEU A 12 50.20 30.43 38.44
C LEU A 12 49.66 29.63 37.23
N CYS A 13 50.13 28.39 37.06
CA CYS A 13 49.52 27.43 36.16
C CYS A 13 48.12 27.06 36.69
N VAL A 14 47.10 27.78 36.24
CA VAL A 14 45.70 27.39 36.43
C VAL A 14 45.45 26.18 35.53
N ALA A 15 45.44 25.00 36.13
CA ALA A 15 44.99 23.77 35.47
C ALA A 15 43.49 23.92 35.15
N LEU A 16 43.18 24.19 33.88
CA LEU A 16 41.83 24.08 33.35
C LEU A 16 41.35 22.64 33.53
N PRO A 17 40.17 22.38 34.12
CA PRO A 17 39.63 21.03 34.16
C PRO A 17 39.35 20.62 32.71
N ALA A 18 40.02 19.55 32.28
CA ALA A 18 39.73 18.90 31.02
C ALA A 18 38.24 18.54 31.00
N ALA A 19 37.47 19.27 30.20
CA ALA A 19 36.10 18.91 29.90
C ALA A 19 36.17 17.53 29.24
N ALA A 20 35.83 16.50 30.01
CA ALA A 20 35.61 15.17 29.47
C ALA A 20 34.49 15.30 28.45
N ALA A 21 34.87 15.35 27.17
CA ALA A 21 33.94 15.16 26.08
C ALA A 21 33.30 13.79 26.32
N VAL A 22 32.06 13.80 26.81
CA VAL A 22 31.20 12.63 26.78
C VAL A 22 30.95 12.39 25.30
N PHE A 23 31.84 11.62 24.67
CA PHE A 23 31.55 10.94 23.43
C PHE A 23 30.44 9.96 23.77
N GLY A 24 29.19 10.43 23.68
CA GLY A 24 28.03 9.56 23.64
C GLY A 24 28.34 8.52 22.57
N ALA A 25 28.36 7.25 22.98
CA ALA A 25 28.53 6.14 22.05
C ALA A 25 27.59 6.38 20.85
N PRO A 26 28.02 6.16 19.60
CA PRO A 26 27.13 6.30 18.46
C PRO A 26 25.91 5.43 18.76
N VAL A 27 24.74 6.06 18.89
CA VAL A 27 23.48 5.33 19.02
C VAL A 27 23.46 4.41 17.80
N ARG A 28 23.62 3.10 18.03
CA ARG A 28 23.43 2.11 16.97
C ARG A 28 21.93 2.11 16.68
N GLU A 29 21.54 3.06 15.86
CA GLU A 29 20.19 3.22 15.40
C GLU A 29 19.78 1.93 14.67
N LYS A 30 18.81 1.24 15.28
CA LYS A 30 18.50 -0.15 15.02
C LYS A 30 17.52 -0.25 13.86
N THR A 31 17.93 -0.87 12.76
CA THR A 31 16.98 -1.37 11.75
C THR A 31 16.11 -2.42 12.42
N ILE A 32 14.79 -2.27 12.32
CA ILE A 32 13.85 -3.30 12.74
C ILE A 32 13.13 -3.88 11.54
N GLU A 33 12.72 -5.13 11.68
CA GLU A 33 11.81 -5.81 10.79
C GLU A 33 10.72 -6.47 11.63
N ARG A 34 9.46 -6.24 11.27
CA ARG A 34 8.29 -6.82 11.94
C ARG A 34 7.30 -7.29 10.90
N VAL A 35 6.59 -8.37 11.21
CA VAL A 35 5.55 -8.94 10.36
C VAL A 35 4.29 -9.17 11.17
N ARG A 36 3.12 -8.85 10.59
CA ARG A 36 1.79 -9.21 11.13
C ARG A 36 0.87 -9.68 10.01
N TRP A 37 -0.11 -10.52 10.36
CA TRP A 37 -1.17 -10.94 9.43
C TRP A 37 -2.34 -9.97 9.51
N LEU A 38 -2.63 -9.26 8.41
CA LEU A 38 -3.61 -8.18 8.33
C LEU A 38 -4.34 -8.24 6.99
N MET A 39 -5.63 -7.90 6.94
CA MET A 39 -6.44 -7.91 5.69
C MET A 39 -6.29 -9.20 4.85
N GLY A 40 -6.10 -10.35 5.52
CA GLY A 40 -5.95 -11.66 4.86
C GLY A 40 -4.60 -11.93 4.21
N THR A 41 -3.54 -11.18 4.54
CA THR A 41 -2.17 -11.43 4.05
C THR A 41 -1.09 -10.96 5.05
N ALA A 42 0.17 -11.31 4.79
CA ALA A 42 1.29 -10.85 5.61
C ALA A 42 1.67 -9.41 5.25
N CYS A 43 1.80 -8.56 6.27
CA CYS A 43 2.34 -7.21 6.18
C CYS A 43 3.68 -7.16 6.92
N LEU A 44 4.75 -6.89 6.19
CA LEU A 44 6.10 -6.67 6.71
C LEU A 44 6.39 -5.17 6.72
N ILE A 45 6.88 -4.66 7.84
CA ILE A 45 7.44 -3.30 7.98
C ILE A 45 8.90 -3.43 8.39
N GLN A 46 9.79 -2.93 7.55
CA GLN A 46 11.18 -2.64 7.87
C GLN A 46 11.33 -1.13 8.04
N ALA A 47 12.00 -0.68 9.11
CA ALA A 47 12.18 0.75 9.39
C ALA A 47 13.55 1.03 10.05
N GLU A 48 14.12 2.20 9.74
CA GLU A 48 15.48 2.58 10.14
C GLU A 48 15.53 3.91 10.91
N GLU A 49 15.08 3.91 12.15
CA GLU A 49 15.18 5.05 13.10
C GLU A 49 15.09 4.60 14.56
N THR A 50 15.46 5.47 15.51
CA THR A 50 15.40 5.22 16.97
C THR A 50 14.02 4.77 17.47
N ASN A 51 12.93 5.35 16.95
CA ASN A 51 11.56 5.05 17.40
C ASN A 51 10.83 3.96 16.56
N SER A 52 11.56 3.22 15.73
CA SER A 52 10.95 2.37 14.70
C SER A 52 10.06 1.24 15.25
N GLY A 53 10.37 0.71 16.44
CA GLY A 53 9.58 -0.36 17.05
C GLY A 53 8.15 0.05 17.41
N ALA A 54 7.99 1.21 18.07
CA ALA A 54 6.69 1.74 18.43
C ALA A 54 5.95 2.28 17.19
N ALA A 55 6.68 2.91 16.27
CA ALA A 55 6.11 3.39 15.01
C ALA A 55 5.54 2.25 14.15
N ALA A 56 6.25 1.14 13.99
CA ALA A 56 5.75 -0.02 13.27
C ALA A 56 4.51 -0.63 13.94
N THR A 57 4.46 -0.65 15.27
CA THR A 57 3.26 -1.13 16.01
C THR A 57 2.05 -0.27 15.70
N ALA A 58 2.19 1.06 15.76
CA ALA A 58 1.11 1.99 15.43
C ALA A 58 0.68 1.91 13.97
N ALA A 59 1.64 1.73 13.04
CA ALA A 59 1.34 1.54 11.63
C ALA A 59 0.50 0.27 11.38
N PHE A 60 0.80 -0.84 12.07
CA PHE A 60 -0.02 -2.04 12.00
C PHE A 60 -1.43 -1.84 12.58
N GLU A 61 -1.56 -1.11 13.69
CA GLU A 61 -2.85 -0.77 14.29
C GLU A 61 -3.70 0.08 13.35
N GLU A 62 -3.09 0.98 12.58
CA GLU A 62 -3.77 1.77 11.57
C GLU A 62 -4.27 0.90 10.40
N ILE A 63 -3.46 -0.05 9.93
CA ILE A 63 -3.90 -1.03 8.92
C ILE A 63 -5.08 -1.86 9.45
N GLU A 64 -5.02 -2.31 10.71
CA GLU A 64 -6.11 -3.06 11.34
C GLU A 64 -7.40 -2.21 11.48
N ARG A 65 -7.25 -0.91 11.76
CA ARG A 65 -8.37 0.04 11.74
C ARG A 65 -9.03 0.09 10.37
N TRP A 66 -8.26 0.18 9.29
CA TRP A 66 -8.80 0.17 7.93
C TRP A 66 -9.43 -1.16 7.54
N ASP A 67 -8.92 -2.29 8.03
CA ASP A 67 -9.57 -3.59 7.85
C ASP A 67 -10.98 -3.64 8.48
N ARG A 68 -11.21 -2.94 9.60
CA ARG A 68 -12.56 -2.80 10.16
C ARG A 68 -13.49 -1.93 9.32
N ILE A 69 -12.96 -1.04 8.49
CA ILE A 69 -13.76 -0.13 7.66
C ILE A 69 -14.03 -0.75 6.28
N LEU A 70 -12.98 -1.25 5.62
CA LEU A 70 -12.99 -1.61 4.19
C LEU A 70 -13.20 -3.10 3.92
N SER A 71 -13.22 -3.97 4.93
CA SER A 71 -13.33 -5.41 4.70
C SER A 71 -14.70 -5.80 4.14
N LEU A 72 -14.74 -6.60 3.08
CA LEU A 72 -15.97 -7.23 2.59
C LEU A 72 -16.36 -8.50 3.34
N TYR A 73 -15.43 -9.04 4.13
CA TYR A 73 -15.58 -10.33 4.80
C TYR A 73 -16.06 -10.17 6.24
N LYS A 74 -15.76 -9.02 6.86
CA LYS A 74 -16.25 -8.68 8.21
C LYS A 74 -17.65 -8.11 8.09
N GLU A 75 -18.66 -8.85 8.54
CA GLU A 75 -20.07 -8.43 8.50
C GLU A 75 -20.32 -7.07 9.16
N LYS A 76 -19.57 -6.78 10.24
CA LYS A 76 -19.64 -5.53 11.00
C LYS A 76 -18.82 -4.38 10.41
N SER A 77 -18.15 -4.57 9.28
CA SER A 77 -17.42 -3.47 8.65
C SER A 77 -18.38 -2.42 8.11
N GLU A 78 -17.88 -1.20 8.03
CA GLU A 78 -18.66 -0.08 7.52
C GLU A 78 -18.99 -0.26 6.03
N LEU A 79 -18.04 -0.75 5.23
CA LEU A 79 -18.27 -1.09 3.82
C LEU A 79 -19.35 -2.17 3.65
N SER A 80 -19.36 -3.19 4.52
CA SER A 80 -20.41 -4.21 4.50
C SER A 80 -21.79 -3.62 4.85
N ALA A 81 -21.84 -2.67 5.78
CA ALA A 81 -23.07 -1.96 6.12
C ALA A 81 -23.59 -1.10 4.95
N LEU A 82 -22.70 -0.35 4.29
CA LEU A 82 -23.01 0.39 3.07
C LEU A 82 -23.57 -0.53 1.98
N ASN A 83 -22.90 -1.65 1.70
CA ASN A 83 -23.34 -2.59 0.68
C ASN A 83 -24.72 -3.21 0.98
N ARG A 84 -25.07 -3.43 2.25
CA ARG A 84 -26.41 -3.90 2.64
C ARG A 84 -27.51 -2.85 2.43
N SER A 85 -27.16 -1.56 2.42
CA SER A 85 -28.10 -0.45 2.19
C SER A 85 -28.37 -0.17 0.70
N ALA A 86 -27.81 -0.97 -0.21
CA ALA A 86 -28.04 -0.77 -1.64
C ALA A 86 -29.52 -0.84 -2.01
N GLY A 87 -30.00 0.21 -2.69
CA GLY A 87 -31.40 0.39 -3.08
C GLY A 87 -32.34 0.81 -1.95
N THR A 88 -31.83 1.21 -0.77
CA THR A 88 -32.67 1.69 0.35
C THR A 88 -32.56 3.20 0.61
N GLY A 89 -31.74 3.92 -0.16
CA GLY A 89 -31.49 5.36 -0.03
C GLY A 89 -30.08 5.70 0.49
N PRO A 90 -29.82 6.97 0.82
CA PRO A 90 -28.48 7.43 1.23
C PRO A 90 -28.00 6.77 2.54
N PHE A 91 -26.75 6.34 2.56
CA PHE A 91 -26.05 5.82 3.73
C PHE A 91 -25.11 6.88 4.29
N ARG A 92 -25.26 7.22 5.58
CA ARG A 92 -24.35 8.16 6.26
C ARG A 92 -23.02 7.46 6.56
N ALA A 93 -21.98 7.82 5.81
CA ALA A 93 -20.66 7.25 5.94
C ALA A 93 -19.80 8.04 6.94
N SER A 94 -18.87 7.37 7.58
CA SER A 94 -17.77 8.01 8.29
C SER A 94 -16.90 8.78 7.30
N PRO A 95 -16.21 9.85 7.74
CA PRO A 95 -15.27 10.57 6.88
C PRO A 95 -14.21 9.65 6.25
N ALA A 96 -13.81 8.60 6.98
CA ALA A 96 -12.81 7.64 6.53
C ALA A 96 -13.33 6.78 5.37
N LEU A 97 -14.53 6.19 5.50
CA LEU A 97 -15.13 5.43 4.40
C LEU A 97 -15.46 6.32 3.21
N TYR A 98 -15.98 7.53 3.47
CA TYR A 98 -16.30 8.50 2.43
C TYR A 98 -15.10 8.83 1.56
N ALA A 99 -13.97 9.22 2.17
CA ALA A 99 -12.74 9.55 1.44
C ALA A 99 -12.19 8.37 0.64
N ALA A 100 -12.28 7.14 1.18
CA ALA A 100 -11.84 5.94 0.48
C ALA A 100 -12.72 5.64 -0.75
N VAL A 101 -14.05 5.75 -0.62
CA VAL A 101 -14.99 5.55 -1.74
C VAL A 101 -14.85 6.65 -2.78
N GLU A 102 -14.75 7.91 -2.35
CA GLU A 102 -14.52 9.05 -3.26
C GLU A 102 -13.24 8.85 -4.09
N THR A 103 -12.15 8.43 -3.45
CA THR A 103 -10.89 8.14 -4.15
C THR A 103 -11.03 6.98 -5.13
N ALA A 104 -11.72 5.90 -4.73
CA ALA A 104 -11.97 4.77 -5.61
C ALA A 104 -12.80 5.17 -6.84
N LEU A 105 -13.82 6.03 -6.67
CA LEU A 105 -14.64 6.54 -7.78
C LEU A 105 -13.86 7.50 -8.69
N ARG A 106 -12.98 8.34 -8.12
CA ARG A 106 -12.06 9.17 -8.90
C ARG A 106 -11.15 8.31 -9.79
N LEU A 107 -10.56 7.26 -9.22
CA LEU A 107 -9.70 6.34 -9.98
C LEU A 107 -10.50 5.53 -11.02
N ALA A 108 -11.76 5.19 -10.72
CA ALA A 108 -12.64 4.60 -11.71
C ALA A 108 -12.89 5.54 -12.89
N HIS A 109 -13.07 6.84 -12.63
CA HIS A 109 -13.18 7.84 -13.69
C HIS A 109 -11.89 7.97 -14.51
N GLU A 110 -10.72 8.12 -13.87
CA GLU A 110 -9.41 8.28 -14.53
C GLU A 110 -9.02 7.07 -15.41
N THR A 111 -9.45 5.87 -14.98
CA THR A 111 -9.23 4.61 -15.71
C THR A 111 -10.34 4.30 -16.72
N GLN A 112 -11.33 5.19 -16.89
CA GLN A 112 -12.50 4.99 -17.74
C GLN A 112 -13.27 3.70 -17.41
N GLY A 113 -13.35 3.36 -16.13
CA GLY A 113 -14.00 2.17 -15.62
C GLY A 113 -13.18 0.90 -15.71
N ALA A 114 -11.94 0.92 -16.22
CA ALA A 114 -11.09 -0.29 -16.22
C ALA A 114 -10.78 -0.77 -14.80
N PHE A 115 -10.68 0.15 -13.83
CA PHE A 115 -10.91 -0.15 -12.43
C PHE A 115 -12.33 0.32 -12.09
N ASP A 116 -13.21 -0.57 -11.63
CA ASP A 116 -14.55 -0.18 -11.18
C ASP A 116 -14.81 -0.78 -9.79
N PRO A 117 -14.90 0.04 -8.73
CA PRO A 117 -15.15 -0.46 -7.39
C PRO A 117 -16.56 -1.02 -7.25
N THR A 118 -17.49 -0.83 -8.19
CA THR A 118 -18.85 -1.39 -8.13
C THR A 118 -18.95 -2.82 -8.70
N ILE A 119 -17.82 -3.46 -9.04
CA ILE A 119 -17.76 -4.81 -9.65
C ILE A 119 -18.29 -5.94 -8.73
N LEU A 120 -18.55 -5.66 -7.44
CA LEU A 120 -18.92 -6.69 -6.45
C LEU A 120 -20.06 -7.63 -6.87
N PRO A 121 -21.17 -7.17 -7.51
CA PRO A 121 -22.23 -8.05 -8.00
C PRO A 121 -21.69 -9.13 -8.95
N VAL A 122 -20.85 -8.74 -9.91
CA VAL A 122 -20.22 -9.65 -10.88
C VAL A 122 -19.28 -10.63 -10.17
N LEU A 123 -18.47 -10.15 -9.23
CA LEU A 123 -17.55 -11.03 -8.49
C LEU A 123 -18.26 -12.06 -7.61
N ARG A 124 -19.47 -11.76 -7.13
CA ARG A 124 -20.24 -12.64 -6.24
C ARG A 124 -21.19 -13.58 -6.97
N ARG A 125 -21.81 -13.12 -8.06
CA ARG A 125 -22.95 -13.81 -8.69
C ARG A 125 -22.63 -14.19 -10.13
N GLY A 126 -22.07 -13.26 -10.90
CA GLY A 126 -21.57 -13.55 -12.24
C GLY A 126 -21.85 -12.42 -13.24
N PRO A 127 -21.48 -12.61 -14.53
CA PRO A 127 -21.65 -11.59 -15.57
C PRO A 127 -23.11 -11.18 -15.83
N GLU A 128 -24.09 -12.01 -15.44
CA GLU A 128 -25.52 -11.67 -15.51
C GLU A 128 -25.88 -10.40 -14.73
N ASP A 129 -25.08 -10.06 -13.73
CA ASP A 129 -25.28 -8.90 -12.87
C ASP A 129 -24.50 -7.65 -13.32
N LEU A 130 -23.93 -7.66 -14.53
CA LEU A 130 -23.21 -6.53 -15.12
C LEU A 130 -24.05 -5.24 -15.15
N GLY A 131 -25.39 -5.36 -15.27
CA GLY A 131 -26.31 -4.23 -15.19
C GLY A 131 -26.27 -3.46 -13.87
N LEU A 132 -25.76 -4.07 -12.79
CA LEU A 132 -25.55 -3.43 -11.49
C LEU A 132 -24.20 -2.74 -11.36
N VAL A 133 -23.23 -3.04 -12.23
CA VAL A 133 -21.91 -2.41 -12.25
C VAL A 133 -21.98 -1.05 -12.95
N GLY A 134 -21.26 -0.07 -12.41
CA GLY A 134 -21.10 1.27 -12.94
C GLY A 134 -20.78 2.26 -11.83
N TRP A 135 -19.50 2.63 -11.71
CA TRP A 135 -19.02 3.64 -10.76
C TRP A 135 -19.79 4.97 -10.87
N ASN A 136 -20.23 5.35 -12.07
CA ASN A 136 -21.00 6.55 -12.35
C ASN A 136 -22.44 6.52 -11.80
N LYS A 137 -22.93 5.36 -11.33
CA LYS A 137 -24.24 5.21 -10.69
C LYS A 137 -24.18 5.57 -9.20
N VAL A 138 -23.01 5.53 -8.58
CA VAL A 138 -22.83 5.85 -7.16
C VAL A 138 -23.01 7.34 -6.96
N ARG A 139 -23.82 7.75 -5.98
CA ARG A 139 -24.03 9.16 -5.67
C ARG A 139 -23.34 9.50 -4.36
N LEU A 140 -22.55 10.56 -4.41
CA LEU A 140 -21.88 11.13 -3.25
C LEU A 140 -22.53 12.47 -2.92
N ASP A 141 -22.81 12.70 -1.64
CA ASP A 141 -23.20 14.01 -1.10
C ASP A 141 -22.15 14.44 -0.07
N PRO A 142 -21.22 15.34 -0.43
CA PRO A 142 -20.18 15.82 0.47
C PRO A 142 -20.72 16.63 1.64
N ALA A 143 -21.82 17.37 1.43
CA ALA A 143 -22.39 18.22 2.47
C ALA A 143 -23.08 17.40 3.55
N ALA A 144 -23.78 16.33 3.15
CA ALA A 144 -24.43 15.40 4.07
C ALA A 144 -23.49 14.29 4.58
N GLY A 145 -22.35 14.06 3.92
CA GLY A 145 -21.45 12.94 4.20
C GLY A 145 -22.10 11.58 3.90
N THR A 146 -22.89 11.52 2.82
CA THR A 146 -23.64 10.29 2.46
C THR A 146 -23.19 9.70 1.14
N ILE A 147 -23.28 8.37 1.06
CA ILE A 147 -23.04 7.57 -0.15
C ILE A 147 -24.34 6.83 -0.46
N GLU A 148 -24.82 6.90 -1.70
CA GLU A 148 -25.99 6.14 -2.15
C GLU A 148 -25.58 5.15 -3.25
N LEU A 149 -25.97 3.89 -3.05
CA LEU A 149 -25.96 2.85 -4.07
C LEU A 149 -27.42 2.68 -4.55
N PRO A 150 -27.83 3.30 -5.67
CA PRO A 150 -29.25 3.50 -5.96
C PRO A 150 -29.99 2.22 -6.39
N LEU A 151 -29.28 1.19 -6.88
CA LEU A 151 -29.91 -0.04 -7.34
C LEU A 151 -29.80 -1.13 -6.27
N ARG A 152 -30.92 -1.80 -5.98
CA ARG A 152 -30.92 -2.99 -5.13
C ARG A 152 -30.00 -4.05 -5.74
N GLY A 153 -29.08 -4.56 -4.93
CA GLY A 153 -28.11 -5.58 -5.35
C GLY A 153 -26.78 -5.02 -5.85
N MET A 154 -26.63 -3.70 -6.03
CA MET A 154 -25.32 -3.05 -6.17
C MET A 154 -24.43 -3.33 -4.96
N GLY A 155 -23.13 -3.18 -5.15
CA GLY A 155 -22.18 -3.23 -4.06
C GLY A 155 -20.82 -2.75 -4.49
N LEU A 156 -20.07 -2.24 -3.53
CA LEU A 156 -18.68 -1.80 -3.68
C LEU A 156 -17.73 -2.90 -3.23
N ASP A 157 -16.70 -3.18 -4.03
CA ASP A 157 -15.49 -3.90 -3.68
C ASP A 157 -14.30 -2.95 -3.73
N LEU A 158 -13.65 -2.76 -2.58
CA LEU A 158 -12.45 -1.94 -2.43
C LEU A 158 -11.17 -2.79 -2.38
N GLY A 159 -11.22 -4.06 -2.75
CA GLY A 159 -10.08 -4.98 -2.73
C GLY A 159 -8.94 -4.58 -3.66
N GLY A 160 -9.24 -3.91 -4.77
CA GLY A 160 -8.24 -3.40 -5.73
C GLY A 160 -7.63 -2.03 -5.36
N ILE A 161 -7.97 -1.46 -4.20
CA ILE A 161 -7.41 -0.19 -3.71
C ILE A 161 -7.06 -0.23 -2.21
N GLY A 162 -7.73 -1.09 -1.44
CA GLY A 162 -7.74 -1.05 0.02
C GLY A 162 -6.40 -1.33 0.68
N LYS A 163 -5.57 -2.22 0.10
CA LYS A 163 -4.20 -2.46 0.61
C LYS A 163 -3.32 -1.24 0.35
N GLY A 164 -3.38 -0.67 -0.85
CA GLY A 164 -2.67 0.56 -1.18
C GLY A 164 -3.07 1.72 -0.26
N TRP A 165 -4.37 1.89 -0.01
CA TRP A 165 -4.87 2.88 0.92
C TRP A 165 -4.35 2.68 2.35
N ALA A 166 -4.37 1.43 2.85
CA ALA A 166 -3.84 1.11 4.17
C ALA A 166 -2.33 1.33 4.26
N LEU A 167 -1.58 1.08 3.18
CA LEU A 167 -0.14 1.38 3.08
C LEU A 167 0.15 2.88 3.17
N ASP A 168 -0.60 3.71 2.43
CA ASP A 168 -0.44 5.16 2.49
C ASP A 168 -0.69 5.68 3.93
N ARG A 169 -1.74 5.20 4.59
CA ARG A 169 -2.08 5.58 5.97
C ARG A 169 -1.05 5.07 6.99
N ALA A 170 -0.54 3.86 6.80
CA ALA A 170 0.56 3.33 7.61
C ALA A 170 1.83 4.18 7.44
N ALA A 171 2.14 4.61 6.22
CA ALA A 171 3.27 5.49 5.95
C ALA A 171 3.11 6.88 6.58
N ASP A 172 1.91 7.44 6.56
CA ASP A 172 1.62 8.71 7.24
C ASP A 172 1.91 8.58 8.75
N VAL A 173 1.43 7.51 9.39
CA VAL A 173 1.72 7.20 10.82
C VAL A 173 3.22 7.03 11.10
N LEU A 174 3.96 6.38 10.19
CA LEU A 174 5.41 6.26 10.32
C LEU A 174 6.09 7.63 10.27
N ARG A 175 5.74 8.49 9.30
CA ARG A 175 6.29 9.84 9.16
C ARG A 175 5.99 10.72 10.36
N GLU A 176 4.75 10.72 10.84
CA GLU A 176 4.32 11.46 12.03
C GLU A 176 5.10 11.07 13.29
N ARG A 177 5.61 9.83 13.33
CA ARG A 177 6.42 9.30 14.43
C ARG A 177 7.93 9.43 14.18
N GLY A 178 8.33 10.20 13.17
CA GLY A 178 9.73 10.50 12.83
C GLY A 178 10.43 9.44 11.98
N VAL A 179 9.72 8.41 11.50
CA VAL A 179 10.29 7.38 10.62
C VAL A 179 10.22 7.85 9.17
N THR A 180 11.36 8.27 8.62
CA THR A 180 11.45 8.75 7.22
C THR A 180 12.02 7.70 6.26
N ARG A 181 12.54 6.59 6.79
CA ARG A 181 13.16 5.49 6.05
C ARG A 181 12.47 4.20 6.43
N ALA A 182 11.62 3.70 5.54
CA ALA A 182 10.89 2.48 5.77
C ALA A 182 10.59 1.76 4.46
N PHE A 183 10.41 0.46 4.57
CA PHE A 183 9.99 -0.43 3.51
C PHE A 183 8.83 -1.26 4.02
N ILE A 184 7.67 -1.16 3.37
CA ILE A 184 6.48 -1.90 3.73
C ILE A 184 6.15 -2.83 2.57
N ASN A 185 6.00 -4.13 2.85
CA ASN A 185 5.52 -5.12 1.89
C ASN A 185 4.23 -5.76 2.43
N PHE A 186 3.12 -5.52 1.74
CA PHE A 186 1.81 -5.99 2.13
C PHE A 186 1.22 -6.92 1.06
N GLY A 187 1.47 -8.22 1.23
CA GLY A 187 1.01 -9.24 0.29
C GLY A 187 1.53 -9.02 -1.14
N GLY A 188 2.76 -8.55 -1.29
CA GLY A 188 3.40 -8.29 -2.59
C GLY A 188 3.23 -6.85 -3.11
N GLN A 189 2.34 -6.06 -2.52
CA GLN A 189 2.32 -4.62 -2.76
C GLN A 189 3.36 -3.94 -1.86
N ILE A 190 4.19 -3.09 -2.43
CA ILE A 190 5.34 -2.50 -1.73
C ILE A 190 5.19 -0.99 -1.67
N LEU A 191 5.58 -0.37 -0.56
CA LEU A 191 5.76 1.07 -0.40
C LEU A 191 7.11 1.36 0.24
N ALA A 192 7.89 2.22 -0.39
CA ALA A 192 9.18 2.68 0.11
C ALA A 192 9.11 4.15 0.54
N LEU A 193 9.50 4.41 1.79
CA LEU A 193 9.73 5.76 2.33
C LEU A 193 11.22 6.05 2.33
N GLY A 194 11.60 7.17 1.72
CA GLY A 194 12.98 7.59 1.58
C GLY A 194 13.86 6.50 0.96
N ALA A 195 15.10 6.44 1.43
CA ALA A 195 16.08 5.44 1.04
C ALA A 195 16.70 4.78 2.28
N PRO A 196 17.12 3.51 2.20
CA PRO A 196 17.83 2.87 3.29
C PRO A 196 19.20 3.52 3.47
N ARG A 197 19.77 3.41 4.67
CA ARG A 197 21.06 4.05 5.00
C ARG A 197 22.18 3.58 4.09
N GLY A 198 22.97 4.55 3.64
CA GLY A 198 24.11 4.32 2.75
C GLY A 198 23.73 3.92 1.32
N ARG A 199 22.47 4.08 0.91
CA ARG A 199 21.99 3.81 -0.45
C ARG A 199 21.04 4.91 -0.91
N ASP A 200 20.86 5.02 -2.22
CA ASP A 200 19.99 6.04 -2.82
C ASP A 200 18.52 5.61 -2.95
N ALA A 201 18.25 4.31 -2.88
CA ALA A 201 16.92 3.71 -2.99
C ALA A 201 16.87 2.28 -2.44
N TRP A 202 15.66 1.81 -2.15
CA TRP A 202 15.38 0.41 -1.82
C TRP A 202 15.43 -0.45 -3.08
N THR A 203 15.99 -1.66 -2.99
CA THR A 203 16.08 -2.60 -4.12
C THR A 203 14.93 -3.61 -4.05
N VAL A 204 14.04 -3.58 -5.04
CA VAL A 204 12.86 -4.45 -5.13
C VAL A 204 13.04 -5.44 -6.28
N ARG A 205 12.92 -6.74 -6.00
CA ARG A 205 12.86 -7.79 -7.03
C ARG A 205 11.42 -8.24 -7.23
N LEU A 206 10.95 -8.15 -8.47
CA LEU A 206 9.63 -8.65 -8.84
C LEU A 206 9.75 -10.00 -9.56
N PRO A 207 8.82 -10.94 -9.34
CA PRO A 207 8.81 -12.20 -10.06
C PRO A 207 8.77 -11.98 -11.58
N GLY A 208 9.68 -12.64 -12.31
CA GLY A 208 9.74 -12.56 -13.77
C GLY A 208 10.37 -11.28 -14.34
N VAL A 209 10.88 -10.39 -13.48
CA VAL A 209 11.67 -9.21 -13.90
C VAL A 209 13.13 -9.48 -13.57
N GLU A 210 14.00 -9.46 -14.60
CA GLU A 210 15.43 -9.74 -14.44
C GLU A 210 16.14 -8.66 -13.62
N GLU A 211 15.94 -7.40 -14.00
CA GLU A 211 16.57 -6.26 -13.34
C GLU A 211 15.77 -5.80 -12.12
N PRO A 212 16.42 -5.55 -10.97
CA PRO A 212 15.73 -5.03 -9.81
C PRO A 212 15.24 -3.60 -10.04
N ILE A 213 14.12 -3.26 -9.42
CA ILE A 213 13.58 -1.91 -9.39
C ILE A 213 14.17 -1.17 -8.20
N MET A 214 14.76 0.00 -8.46
CA MET A 214 15.15 0.93 -7.42
C MET A 214 13.96 1.80 -7.04
N LEU A 215 13.54 1.75 -5.77
CA LEU A 215 12.33 2.38 -5.27
C LEU A 215 12.65 3.35 -4.12
N ARG A 216 12.18 4.59 -4.23
CA ARG A 216 12.28 5.63 -3.22
C ARG A 216 11.04 6.50 -3.30
N ASP A 217 10.40 6.76 -2.16
CA ASP A 217 9.20 7.60 -2.05
C ASP A 217 8.11 7.20 -3.06
N ALA A 218 7.93 5.89 -3.24
CA ALA A 218 7.04 5.30 -4.23
C ALA A 218 6.53 3.92 -3.83
N SER A 219 5.44 3.51 -4.46
CA SER A 219 4.79 2.22 -4.32
C SER A 219 4.84 1.41 -5.61
N VAL A 220 4.85 0.09 -5.46
CA VAL A 220 4.73 -0.90 -6.54
C VAL A 220 3.57 -1.82 -6.20
N SER A 221 2.57 -1.93 -7.09
CA SER A 221 1.55 -2.96 -7.00
C SER A 221 1.50 -3.78 -8.28
N THR A 222 1.18 -5.06 -8.17
CA THR A 222 1.14 -6.00 -9.30
C THR A 222 -0.15 -6.80 -9.27
N SER A 223 -0.88 -6.74 -10.37
CA SER A 223 -2.10 -7.52 -10.60
C SER A 223 -1.85 -8.62 -11.63
N GLY A 224 -2.43 -9.79 -11.41
CA GLY A 224 -2.31 -10.91 -12.33
C GLY A 224 -3.01 -12.18 -11.83
N ASP A 225 -3.21 -13.12 -12.75
CA ASP A 225 -4.00 -14.34 -12.49
C ASP A 225 -3.23 -15.44 -11.73
N SER A 226 -1.93 -15.26 -11.52
CA SER A 226 -1.04 -16.34 -11.02
C SER A 226 -1.26 -16.69 -9.55
N GLN A 227 -1.72 -15.74 -8.73
CA GLN A 227 -1.93 -15.96 -7.30
C GLN A 227 -3.32 -16.52 -6.97
N ARG A 228 -4.37 -16.04 -7.65
CA ARG A 228 -5.77 -16.45 -7.45
C ARG A 228 -6.51 -16.48 -8.80
N PRO A 229 -6.51 -17.60 -9.53
CA PRO A 229 -7.08 -17.64 -10.87
C PRO A 229 -8.56 -17.17 -10.90
N GLY A 230 -8.90 -16.24 -11.81
CA GLY A 230 -10.25 -15.74 -12.04
C GLY A 230 -10.78 -14.74 -11.01
N HIS A 231 -9.96 -14.24 -10.09
CA HIS A 231 -10.41 -13.26 -9.07
C HIS A 231 -10.58 -11.83 -9.60
N ILE A 232 -10.03 -11.52 -10.78
CA ILE A 232 -10.22 -10.24 -11.46
C ILE A 232 -11.18 -10.46 -12.62
N SER A 233 -12.27 -9.71 -12.65
CA SER A 233 -13.24 -9.71 -13.75
C SER A 233 -13.21 -8.38 -14.48
N SER A 234 -13.52 -8.40 -15.77
CA SER A 234 -13.62 -7.19 -16.57
C SER A 234 -14.95 -6.49 -16.25
N PRO A 235 -14.93 -5.19 -15.88
CA PRO A 235 -16.13 -4.41 -15.65
C PRO A 235 -16.88 -4.05 -16.94
N PHE A 236 -16.33 -4.38 -18.12
CA PHE A 236 -16.94 -4.09 -19.41
C PHE A 236 -17.90 -5.17 -19.90
N ASP A 237 -17.61 -6.44 -19.56
CA ASP A 237 -18.36 -7.62 -20.01
C ASP A 237 -18.68 -8.60 -18.87
N GLY A 238 -18.19 -8.35 -17.66
CA GLY A 238 -18.36 -9.19 -16.49
C GLY A 238 -17.53 -10.47 -16.49
N GLY A 239 -16.73 -10.71 -17.54
CA GLY A 239 -15.98 -11.95 -17.72
C GLY A 239 -14.73 -12.04 -16.85
N PRO A 240 -14.37 -13.23 -16.31
CA PRO A 240 -13.12 -13.40 -15.57
C PRO A 240 -11.91 -13.26 -16.49
N LEU A 241 -10.90 -12.49 -16.06
CA LEU A 241 -9.69 -12.23 -16.84
C LEU A 241 -8.62 -13.30 -16.63
N ARG A 242 -8.33 -14.06 -17.70
CA ARG A 242 -7.31 -15.12 -17.73
C ARG A 242 -6.11 -14.75 -18.62
N ARG A 243 -5.48 -13.61 -18.34
CA ARG A 243 -4.37 -13.13 -19.17
C ARG A 243 -3.07 -13.86 -18.82
N LYS A 244 -2.21 -14.09 -19.82
CA LYS A 244 -0.91 -14.77 -19.66
C LYS A 244 0.22 -13.82 -19.27
N PHE A 245 -0.09 -12.74 -18.57
CA PHE A 245 0.88 -11.79 -18.03
C PHE A 245 0.38 -11.23 -16.69
N SER A 246 1.26 -10.59 -15.93
CA SER A 246 0.90 -9.69 -14.84
C SER A 246 1.18 -8.24 -15.25
N ALA A 247 0.40 -7.30 -14.72
CA ALA A 247 0.61 -5.88 -14.89
C ALA A 247 1.06 -5.26 -13.56
N THR A 248 2.17 -4.53 -13.58
CA THR A 248 2.72 -3.80 -12.45
C THR A 248 2.57 -2.30 -12.68
N ALA A 249 2.11 -1.57 -11.67
CA ALA A 249 2.11 -0.11 -11.64
C ALA A 249 3.07 0.39 -10.56
N ILE A 250 3.83 1.44 -10.89
CA ILE A 250 4.76 2.12 -9.99
C ILE A 250 4.39 3.61 -9.97
N LEU A 251 3.92 4.06 -8.80
CA LEU A 251 3.37 5.40 -8.56
C LEU A 251 3.80 5.89 -7.17
N ALA A 252 3.74 7.20 -6.92
CA ALA A 252 4.08 7.75 -5.60
C ALA A 252 3.08 7.34 -4.51
N CYS A 253 1.79 7.27 -4.87
CA CYS A 253 0.68 6.90 -3.99
C CYS A 253 0.40 5.39 -4.10
N ALA A 254 0.32 4.68 -2.96
CA ALA A 254 0.11 3.25 -2.95
C ALA A 254 -1.33 2.87 -3.33
N ALA A 255 -2.33 3.63 -2.92
CA ALA A 255 -3.73 3.44 -3.34
C ALA A 255 -3.87 3.51 -4.87
N GLU A 256 -3.21 4.50 -5.49
CA GLU A 256 -3.22 4.66 -6.94
C GLU A 256 -2.46 3.51 -7.63
N ALA A 257 -1.30 3.12 -7.11
CA ALA A 257 -0.56 1.97 -7.63
C ALA A 257 -1.41 0.69 -7.65
N ASP A 258 -2.19 0.45 -6.61
CA ASP A 258 -3.04 -0.74 -6.50
C ASP A 258 -4.15 -0.73 -7.56
N ALA A 259 -4.92 0.37 -7.62
CA ALA A 259 -6.02 0.54 -8.57
C ALA A 259 -5.52 0.51 -10.02
N TRP A 260 -4.42 1.21 -10.32
CA TRP A 260 -3.82 1.24 -11.65
C TRP A 260 -3.24 -0.11 -12.04
N SER A 261 -2.68 -0.90 -11.13
CA SER A 261 -2.23 -2.25 -11.49
C SER A 261 -3.40 -3.12 -11.97
N THR A 262 -4.57 -2.99 -11.31
CA THR A 262 -5.81 -3.66 -11.72
C THR A 262 -6.29 -3.15 -13.08
N ALA A 263 -6.37 -1.83 -13.26
CA ALA A 263 -6.80 -1.22 -14.51
C ALA A 263 -5.89 -1.59 -15.70
N LEU A 264 -4.56 -1.56 -15.51
CA LEU A 264 -3.60 -1.97 -16.53
C LEU A 264 -3.72 -3.45 -16.86
N TYR A 265 -4.01 -4.31 -15.89
CA TYR A 265 -4.29 -5.72 -16.14
C TYR A 265 -5.58 -5.92 -16.95
N VAL A 266 -6.63 -5.15 -16.64
CA VAL A 266 -7.90 -5.15 -17.39
C VAL A 266 -7.69 -4.69 -18.83
N LEU A 267 -7.02 -3.56 -19.03
CA LEU A 267 -6.77 -2.96 -20.35
C LEU A 267 -5.75 -3.76 -21.17
N GLY A 268 -4.74 -4.32 -20.50
CA GLY A 268 -3.61 -5.00 -21.11
C GLY A 268 -2.64 -4.09 -21.87
N THR A 269 -2.71 -2.78 -21.64
CA THR A 269 -1.82 -1.77 -22.19
C THR A 269 -1.83 -0.53 -21.28
N ASN A 270 -0.94 0.42 -21.54
CA ASN A 270 -0.96 1.73 -20.91
C ASN A 270 -1.98 2.64 -21.61
N PRO A 271 -3.06 3.09 -20.93
CA PRO A 271 -3.94 4.10 -21.49
C PRO A 271 -3.25 5.48 -21.47
N PRO A 272 -3.66 6.42 -22.35
CA PRO A 272 -3.13 7.78 -22.35
C PRO A 272 -3.33 8.57 -21.06
N SER A 273 -4.20 8.13 -20.15
CA SER A 273 -4.40 8.75 -18.83
C SER A 273 -3.37 8.29 -17.78
N PHE A 274 -2.67 7.18 -17.99
CA PHE A 274 -1.69 6.69 -17.03
C PHE A 274 -0.43 7.57 -17.03
N ARG A 275 0.06 7.92 -15.84
CA ARG A 275 1.19 8.84 -15.62
C ARG A 275 2.36 8.23 -14.82
N GLY A 276 2.24 6.95 -14.45
CA GLY A 276 3.28 6.22 -13.71
C GLY A 276 4.24 5.46 -14.63
N ARG A 277 5.07 4.62 -14.01
CA ARG A 277 5.81 3.56 -14.72
C ARG A 277 5.03 2.25 -14.61
N SER A 278 5.08 1.44 -15.65
CA SER A 278 4.44 0.12 -15.64
C SER A 278 5.32 -0.94 -16.26
N LEU A 279 5.04 -2.19 -15.90
CA LEU A 279 5.66 -3.38 -16.47
C LEU A 279 4.58 -4.41 -16.79
N PHE A 280 4.70 -5.06 -17.94
CA PHE A 280 3.88 -6.20 -18.32
C PHE A 280 4.79 -7.42 -18.41
N VAL A 281 4.63 -8.36 -17.48
CA VAL A 281 5.53 -9.51 -17.33
C VAL A 281 4.78 -10.77 -17.75
N PRO A 282 5.23 -11.51 -18.77
CA PRO A 282 4.61 -12.77 -19.14
C PRO A 282 4.59 -13.76 -17.97
N THR A 283 3.44 -14.38 -17.73
CA THR A 283 3.34 -15.47 -16.77
C THR A 283 4.01 -16.69 -17.39
N ALA A 284 5.13 -17.15 -16.84
CA ALA A 284 5.79 -18.35 -17.32
C ALA A 284 4.79 -19.52 -17.38
N ALA A 285 4.70 -20.20 -18.52
CA ALA A 285 3.94 -21.43 -18.62
C ALA A 285 4.49 -22.40 -17.57
N LYS A 286 3.66 -22.87 -16.64
CA LYS A 286 4.02 -24.01 -15.80
C LYS A 286 4.45 -25.12 -16.76
N LYS A 287 5.73 -25.48 -16.79
CA LYS A 287 6.14 -26.76 -17.36
C LYS A 287 5.39 -27.80 -16.54
N VAL A 288 4.34 -28.38 -17.12
CA VAL A 288 3.72 -29.57 -16.56
C VAL A 288 4.84 -30.61 -16.63
N ALA A 289 5.44 -30.90 -15.48
CA ALA A 289 6.32 -32.04 -15.37
C ALA A 289 5.43 -33.28 -15.55
N THR A 290 5.34 -33.76 -16.79
CA THR A 290 4.74 -35.05 -17.07
C THR A 290 5.64 -36.09 -16.42
N VAL A 291 5.31 -36.47 -15.18
CA VAL A 291 5.92 -37.63 -14.54
C VAL A 291 5.43 -38.83 -15.34
N HIS A 292 6.24 -39.28 -16.31
CA HIS A 292 6.10 -40.62 -16.84
C HIS A 292 6.41 -41.57 -15.68
N LYS A 293 5.35 -42.18 -15.13
CA LYS A 293 5.50 -43.41 -14.34
C LYS A 293 6.01 -44.48 -15.29
N GLY A 294 7.33 -44.65 -15.35
CA GLY A 294 7.93 -45.87 -15.86
C GLY A 294 7.46 -47.02 -14.96
N GLY A 295 6.66 -47.92 -15.52
CA GLY A 295 6.37 -49.21 -14.91
C GLY A 295 7.60 -50.12 -15.02
N PRO A 296 7.80 -51.06 -14.07
CA PRO A 296 8.94 -51.94 -14.07
C PRO A 296 8.76 -53.07 -15.09
N SER A 297 9.84 -53.40 -15.80
CA SER A 297 10.08 -54.71 -16.40
C SER A 297 11.19 -55.41 -15.62
#